data_AF-A0AAV9PA18-F1
#
_entry.id   AF-A0AAV9PA18-F1
#
_cell.length_a   1.000
_cell.length_b   1.000
_cell.length_c   1.000
_cell.angle_alpha   90.00
_cell.angle_beta   90.00
_cell.angle_gamma   90.00
#
_symmetry.space_group_name_H-M   'P 1'
#
loop_
_entity.id
_entity.type
_entity.pdbx_description
1 polymer ?
#
loop_
_entity_poly.entity_id
_entity_poly.type
_entity_poly.pdbx_seq_one_letter_code
_entity_poly.pdbx_strand_id
1 'polypeptide(L)'
;MLPMIDFNTITREEYTNALVNEPTPGNASDEWRKYGRDLKDLTGRLGFHPAMALNLEQTYSTPANSKNKVYFMGDFVTRIYAYLENIPPSSPFDGRNEMWVDVVSRSVMTKELLVDSKPGMLDMLVESTYPSSSSDRPEIGDDIKASARTLSS
;
A
#
# COMPACT_ATOMS: atom_id res chain seq x y z
N MET A 1 4.65 0.03 -17.29
CA MET A 1 4.47 1.49 -17.37
C MET A 1 3.00 1.73 -17.55
N LEU A 2 2.33 1.97 -16.43
CA LEU A 2 0.95 2.44 -16.42
C LEU A 2 0.83 3.67 -17.35
N PRO A 3 -0.27 3.80 -18.10
CA PRO A 3 -0.56 5.04 -18.81
C PRO A 3 -0.49 6.22 -17.84
N MET A 4 -0.23 7.43 -18.34
CA MET A 4 -0.19 8.62 -17.47
C MET A 4 -1.55 8.76 -16.76
N ILE A 5 -1.58 8.45 -15.47
CA ILE A 5 -2.77 8.49 -14.62
C ILE A 5 -3.07 9.94 -14.28
N ASP A 6 -4.26 10.44 -14.63
CA ASP A 6 -4.74 11.74 -14.17
C ASP A 6 -5.44 11.60 -12.82
N PHE A 7 -4.74 12.04 -11.76
CA PHE A 7 -5.25 11.99 -10.39
C PHE A 7 -6.47 12.89 -10.13
N ASN A 8 -6.79 13.81 -11.05
CA ASN A 8 -7.98 14.65 -10.95
C ASN A 8 -9.25 13.96 -11.43
N THR A 9 -9.12 12.92 -12.24
CA THR A 9 -10.27 12.23 -12.83
C THR A 9 -10.41 10.79 -12.36
N ILE A 10 -9.30 10.11 -12.05
CA ILE A 10 -9.33 8.71 -11.60
C ILE A 10 -9.82 8.63 -10.15
N THR A 11 -10.76 7.73 -9.89
CA THR A 11 -11.23 7.44 -8.52
C THR A 11 -10.23 6.56 -7.77
N ARG A 12 -10.36 6.50 -6.44
CA ARG A 12 -9.61 5.57 -5.57
C ARG A 12 -9.79 4.13 -6.01
N GLU A 13 -11.03 3.74 -6.30
CA GLU A 13 -11.35 2.42 -6.80
C GLU A 13 -10.67 2.10 -8.13
N GLU A 14 -10.76 3.00 -9.11
CA GLU A 14 -10.20 2.80 -10.45
C GLU A 14 -8.68 2.65 -10.43
N TYR A 15 -7.98 3.48 -9.65
CA TYR A 15 -6.53 3.38 -9.52
C TYR A 15 -6.11 2.12 -8.78
N THR A 16 -6.77 1.76 -7.68
CA THR A 16 -6.47 0.50 -6.97
C THR A 16 -6.66 -0.67 -7.95
N ASN A 17 -7.75 -0.68 -8.72
CA ASN A 17 -7.96 -1.67 -9.77
C ASN A 17 -6.84 -1.66 -10.83
N ALA A 18 -6.42 -0.49 -11.31
CA ALA A 18 -5.35 -0.39 -12.29
C ALA A 18 -4.02 -0.96 -11.75
N LEU A 19 -3.67 -0.65 -10.50
CA LEU A 19 -2.43 -1.13 -9.88
C LEU A 19 -2.43 -2.64 -9.66
N VAL A 20 -3.50 -3.19 -9.08
CA VAL A 20 -3.54 -4.63 -8.74
C VAL A 20 -3.59 -5.51 -9.99
N ASN A 21 -4.11 -4.98 -11.10
CA ASN A 21 -4.20 -5.67 -12.38
C ASN A 21 -3.03 -5.38 -13.33
N GLU A 22 -2.06 -4.52 -12.96
CA GLU A 22 -0.90 -4.28 -13.81
C GLU A 22 -0.12 -5.59 -14.02
N PRO A 23 0.27 -5.94 -15.26
CA PRO A 23 1.06 -7.13 -15.50
C PRO A 23 2.44 -7.02 -14.87
N THR A 24 2.90 -8.10 -14.23
CA THR A 24 4.29 -8.22 -13.77
C THR A 24 5.24 -8.19 -14.98
N PRO A 25 6.32 -7.38 -14.97
CA PRO A 25 7.27 -7.30 -16.06
C PRO A 25 7.87 -8.67 -16.42
N GLY A 26 7.99 -8.95 -17.73
CA GLY A 26 8.48 -10.24 -18.23
C GLY A 26 9.92 -10.54 -17.82
N ASN A 27 10.75 -9.53 -17.66
CA ASN A 27 12.16 -9.63 -17.24
C ASN A 27 12.38 -9.49 -15.72
N ALA A 28 11.31 -9.43 -14.92
CA ALA A 28 11.44 -9.27 -13.48
C ALA A 28 12.17 -10.47 -12.85
N SER A 29 13.14 -10.19 -11.97
CA SER A 29 13.78 -11.17 -11.10
C SER A 29 12.78 -11.76 -10.10
N ASP A 30 13.08 -12.92 -9.54
CA ASP A 30 12.18 -13.57 -8.57
C ASP A 30 11.90 -12.69 -7.35
N GLU A 31 12.90 -11.93 -6.92
CA GLU A 31 12.79 -11.00 -5.80
C GLU A 31 11.85 -9.84 -6.13
N TRP A 32 12.04 -9.17 -7.26
CA TRP A 32 11.14 -8.11 -7.72
C TRP A 32 9.71 -8.66 -7.86
N ARG A 33 9.55 -9.85 -8.45
CA ARG A 33 8.23 -10.50 -8.60
C ARG A 33 7.58 -10.78 -7.26
N LYS A 34 8.34 -11.21 -6.26
CA LYS A 34 7.82 -11.47 -4.92
C LYS A 34 7.26 -10.18 -4.31
N TYR A 35 8.08 -9.13 -4.24
CA TYR A 35 7.65 -7.83 -3.70
C TYR A 35 6.47 -7.25 -4.48
N GLY A 36 6.50 -7.30 -5.81
CA GLY A 36 5.41 -6.81 -6.66
C GLY A 36 4.09 -7.54 -6.41
N ARG A 37 4.12 -8.86 -6.25
CA ARG A 37 2.91 -9.64 -5.91
C ARG A 37 2.41 -9.34 -4.50
N ASP A 38 3.29 -9.36 -3.50
CA ASP A 38 2.91 -9.16 -2.10
C ASP A 38 2.34 -7.76 -1.88
N LEU A 39 2.96 -6.72 -2.47
CA LEU A 39 2.47 -5.35 -2.38
C LEU A 39 1.13 -5.17 -3.13
N LYS A 40 0.95 -5.79 -4.30
CA LYS A 40 -0.33 -5.73 -5.04
C LYS A 40 -1.47 -6.39 -4.26
N ASP A 41 -1.25 -7.58 -3.72
CA ASP A 41 -2.27 -8.27 -2.90
C ASP A 41 -2.66 -7.39 -1.71
N LEU A 42 -1.69 -6.83 -1.00
CA LEU A 42 -1.95 -5.98 0.15
C LEU A 42 -2.63 -4.65 -0.23
N THR A 43 -2.23 -4.01 -1.34
CA THR A 43 -2.91 -2.83 -1.91
C THR A 43 -4.36 -3.13 -2.23
N GLY A 44 -4.66 -4.29 -2.85
CA GLY A 44 -6.03 -4.69 -3.14
C GLY A 44 -6.87 -4.87 -1.88
N ARG A 45 -6.35 -5.60 -0.89
CA ARG A 45 -7.06 -5.85 0.37
C ARG A 45 -7.36 -4.57 1.14
N LEU A 46 -6.39 -3.66 1.22
CA LEU A 46 -6.55 -2.38 1.92
C LEU A 46 -7.45 -1.42 1.13
N GLY A 47 -7.25 -1.33 -0.19
CA GLY A 47 -7.97 -0.42 -1.07
C GLY A 47 -9.46 -0.76 -1.17
N PHE A 48 -9.82 -2.05 -1.20
CA PHE A 48 -11.21 -2.51 -1.27
C PHE A 48 -11.81 -2.91 0.09
N HIS A 49 -11.12 -2.63 1.19
CA HIS A 49 -11.64 -2.90 2.52
C HIS A 49 -12.93 -2.08 2.78
N PRO A 50 -13.95 -2.59 3.50
CA PRO A 50 -15.21 -1.87 3.73
C PRO A 50 -15.06 -0.46 4.33
N ALA A 51 -14.03 -0.25 5.16
CA ALA A 51 -13.70 1.07 5.73
C ALA A 51 -13.24 2.12 4.70
N MET A 52 -13.00 1.72 3.45
CA MET A 52 -12.68 2.62 2.33
C MET A 52 -13.92 3.06 1.55
N ALA A 53 -15.12 2.52 1.82
CA ALA A 53 -16.31 2.75 1.00
C ALA A 53 -16.60 4.25 0.77
N LEU A 54 -16.44 5.10 1.79
CA LEU A 54 -16.65 6.55 1.69
C LEU A 54 -15.60 7.29 0.84
N ASN A 55 -14.50 6.62 0.52
CA ASN A 55 -13.37 7.17 -0.22
C ASN A 55 -13.30 6.66 -1.67
N LEU A 56 -13.91 5.51 -1.99
CA LEU A 56 -13.68 4.79 -3.25
C LEU A 56 -14.02 5.62 -4.49
N GLU A 57 -15.17 6.29 -4.48
CA GLU A 57 -15.65 7.12 -5.60
C GLU A 57 -14.98 8.50 -5.66
N GLN A 58 -14.23 8.89 -4.61
CA GLN A 58 -13.51 10.15 -4.61
C GLN A 58 -12.27 10.06 -5.51
N THR A 59 -12.04 11.11 -6.30
CA THR A 59 -10.81 11.23 -7.08
C THR A 59 -9.59 11.28 -6.18
N TYR A 60 -8.43 10.83 -6.67
CA TYR A 60 -7.20 10.83 -5.86
C TYR A 60 -6.82 12.21 -5.35
N SER A 61 -7.02 13.26 -6.15
CA SER A 61 -6.72 14.64 -5.74
C SER A 61 -7.69 15.20 -4.69
N THR A 62 -8.87 14.60 -4.54
CA THR A 62 -9.84 14.98 -3.50
C THR A 62 -9.38 14.44 -2.14
N PRO A 63 -9.35 15.26 -1.07
CA PRO A 63 -9.07 14.78 0.28
C PRO A 63 -10.01 13.64 0.69
N ALA A 64 -9.45 12.59 1.28
CA ALA A 64 -10.22 11.44 1.73
C ALA A 64 -11.28 11.85 2.77
N ASN A 65 -12.50 11.36 2.58
CA ASN A 65 -13.65 11.58 3.44
C ASN A 65 -13.48 10.86 4.80
N SER A 66 -13.09 9.59 4.75
CA SER A 66 -12.77 8.77 5.92
C SER A 66 -11.27 8.55 6.03
N LYS A 67 -10.65 9.23 7.00
CA LYS A 67 -9.24 9.05 7.34
C LYS A 67 -9.16 8.10 8.54
N ASN A 68 -8.78 6.86 8.27
CA ASN A 68 -8.65 5.81 9.27
C ASN A 68 -7.38 5.00 9.00
N LYS A 69 -7.09 3.99 9.84
CA LYS A 69 -5.87 3.18 9.71
C LYS A 69 -5.78 2.37 8.42
N VAL A 70 -6.92 1.95 7.87
CA VAL A 70 -6.97 1.21 6.59
C VAL A 70 -6.61 2.15 5.46
N TYR A 71 -7.18 3.36 5.44
CA TYR A 71 -6.79 4.41 4.49
C TYR A 71 -5.30 4.75 4.60
N PHE A 72 -4.81 4.96 5.82
CA PHE A 72 -3.40 5.25 6.07
C PHE A 72 -2.47 4.17 5.50
N MET A 73 -2.73 2.90 5.84
CA MET A 73 -1.93 1.79 5.34
C MET A 73 -2.10 1.59 3.83
N GLY A 74 -3.31 1.80 3.29
CA GLY A 74 -3.57 1.73 1.85
C GLY A 74 -2.72 2.72 1.06
N ASP A 75 -2.67 3.99 1.49
CA ASP A 75 -1.82 5.02 0.87
C ASP A 75 -0.33 4.66 1.04
N PHE A 76 0.06 4.21 2.24
CA PHE A 76 1.44 3.83 2.53
C PHE A 76 1.95 2.69 1.64
N VAL A 77 1.23 1.58 1.56
CA VAL A 77 1.60 0.38 0.76
C VAL A 77 1.62 0.71 -0.74
N THR A 78 0.65 1.49 -1.20
CA THR A 78 0.57 1.91 -2.60
C THR A 78 1.78 2.74 -3.03
N ARG A 79 2.32 3.59 -2.15
CA ARG A 79 3.57 4.33 -2.42
C ARG A 79 4.78 3.41 -2.50
N ILE A 80 4.85 2.37 -1.67
CA ILE A 80 5.94 1.38 -1.75
C ILE A 80 5.90 0.67 -3.11
N TYR A 81 4.72 0.26 -3.57
CA TYR A 81 4.58 -0.34 -4.88
C TYR A 81 4.98 0.62 -6.01
N ALA A 82 4.61 1.90 -5.93
CA ALA A 82 5.05 2.91 -6.89
C ALA A 82 6.59 3.08 -6.91
N TYR A 83 7.27 2.98 -5.76
CA TYR A 83 8.74 2.97 -5.72
C TYR A 83 9.32 1.72 -6.37
N LEU A 84 8.74 0.55 -6.14
CA LEU A 84 9.18 -0.69 -6.78
C LEU A 84 9.10 -0.62 -8.32
N GLU A 85 8.08 0.03 -8.87
CA GLU A 85 7.94 0.25 -10.32
C GLU A 85 9.04 1.14 -10.92
N ASN A 86 9.70 1.96 -10.10
CA ASN A 86 10.84 2.78 -10.54
C ASN A 86 12.18 2.03 -10.46
N ILE A 87 12.18 0.78 -10.01
CA ILE A 87 13.38 -0.06 -9.87
C ILE A 87 13.49 -0.99 -11.08
N PRO A 88 14.68 -1.14 -11.71
CA PRO A 88 14.89 -2.08 -12.80
C PRO A 88 14.45 -3.51 -12.43
N PRO A 89 13.43 -4.09 -13.11
CA PRO A 89 12.87 -5.37 -12.68
C PRO A 89 13.85 -6.53 -12.72
N SER A 90 14.80 -6.52 -13.66
CA SER A 90 15.79 -7.60 -13.82
C SER A 90 16.95 -7.56 -12.83
N SER A 91 17.18 -6.43 -12.15
CA SER A 91 18.28 -6.24 -11.22
C SER A 91 17.87 -5.22 -10.15
N PRO A 92 16.99 -5.61 -9.21
CA PRO A 92 16.54 -4.73 -8.15
C PRO A 92 17.68 -4.31 -7.20
N PHE A 93 18.64 -5.21 -7.02
CA PHE A 93 19.83 -5.00 -6.21
C PHE A 93 21.08 -4.93 -7.09
N ASP A 94 21.53 -3.71 -7.40
CA ASP A 94 22.82 -3.45 -8.05
C ASP A 94 23.87 -2.88 -7.07
N GLY A 95 23.58 -2.95 -5.76
CA GLY A 95 24.41 -2.42 -4.68
C GLY A 95 24.37 -0.89 -4.50
N ARG A 96 23.67 -0.14 -5.36
CA ARG A 96 23.53 1.33 -5.28
C ARG A 96 22.09 1.82 -5.28
N ASN A 97 21.12 0.92 -5.41
CA ASN A 97 19.73 1.30 -5.47
C ASN A 97 19.15 1.60 -4.07
N GLU A 98 19.32 2.84 -3.59
CA GLU A 98 18.71 3.33 -2.35
C GLU A 98 17.19 3.12 -2.33
N MET A 99 16.54 3.17 -3.50
CA MET A 99 15.11 2.93 -3.62
C MET A 99 14.73 1.48 -3.29
N TRP A 100 15.61 0.51 -3.58
CA TRP A 100 15.40 -0.88 -3.18
C TRP A 100 15.45 -1.03 -1.66
N VAL A 101 16.43 -0.42 -1.00
CA VAL A 101 16.53 -0.40 0.46
C VAL A 101 15.29 0.24 1.09
N ASP A 102 14.80 1.32 0.49
CA ASP A 102 13.56 1.97 0.91
C ASP A 102 12.33 1.07 0.73
N VAL A 103 12.21 0.35 -0.38
CA VAL A 103 11.12 -0.61 -0.60
C VAL A 103 11.14 -1.70 0.47
N VAL A 104 12.30 -2.35 0.66
CA VAL A 104 12.46 -3.44 1.64
C VAL A 104 12.15 -2.95 3.06
N SER A 105 12.75 -1.83 3.48
CA SER A 105 12.57 -1.30 4.83
C SER A 105 11.11 -0.88 5.10
N ARG A 106 10.44 -0.24 4.14
CA ARG A 106 9.02 0.13 4.27
C ARG A 106 8.09 -1.08 4.20
N SER A 107 8.45 -2.14 3.48
CA SER A 107 7.73 -3.42 3.52
C SER A 107 7.82 -4.09 4.89
N VAL A 108 8.99 -4.08 5.53
CA VAL A 108 9.16 -4.56 6.91
C VAL A 108 8.33 -3.70 7.87
N MET A 109 8.40 -2.37 7.77
CA MET A 109 7.58 -1.47 8.59
C MET A 109 6.08 -1.71 8.40
N THR A 110 5.64 -1.95 7.16
CA THR A 110 4.24 -2.29 6.85
C THR A 110 3.80 -3.54 7.58
N LYS A 111 4.62 -4.60 7.54
CA LYS A 111 4.35 -5.83 8.27
C LYS A 111 4.20 -5.54 9.76
N GLU A 112 5.21 -4.92 10.39
CA GLU A 112 5.19 -4.64 11.82
C GLU A 112 3.94 -3.84 12.24
N LEU A 113 3.59 -2.78 11.50
CA LEU A 113 2.41 -1.97 11.80
C LEU A 113 1.08 -2.73 11.67
N LEU A 114 0.95 -3.61 10.68
CA LEU A 114 -0.30 -4.35 10.45
C LEU A 114 -0.46 -5.55 11.39
N VAL A 115 0.65 -6.18 11.81
CA VAL A 115 0.60 -7.36 12.68
C VAL A 115 0.66 -7.02 14.16
N ASP A 116 0.99 -5.78 14.53
CA ASP A 116 1.10 -5.34 15.92
C ASP A 116 -0.21 -5.54 16.71
N SER A 117 -0.05 -5.83 18.00
CA SER A 117 -1.13 -6.04 18.96
C SER A 117 -1.60 -4.71 19.58
N LYS A 118 -2.90 -4.62 19.90
CA LYS A 118 -3.53 -3.34 20.31
C LYS A 118 -3.36 -2.96 21.79
N PRO A 119 -3.30 -1.64 22.12
CA PRO A 119 -3.18 -0.52 21.19
C PRO A 119 -1.77 -0.50 20.57
N GLY A 120 -1.71 -0.63 19.26
CA GLY A 120 -0.46 -0.86 18.52
C GLY A 120 0.10 0.44 17.94
N MET A 121 1.34 0.41 17.48
CA MET A 121 2.04 1.56 16.89
C MET A 121 1.25 2.22 15.75
N LEU A 122 0.50 1.43 14.98
CA LEU A 122 -0.36 1.94 13.91
C LEU A 122 -1.46 2.87 14.44
N ASP A 123 -2.08 2.55 15.57
CA ASP A 123 -3.12 3.40 16.15
C ASP A 123 -2.54 4.75 16.58
N MET A 124 -1.37 4.74 17.22
CA MET A 124 -0.66 5.97 17.61
C MET A 124 -0.27 6.83 16.41
N LEU A 125 0.24 6.23 15.33
CA LEU A 125 0.62 6.95 14.12
C LEU A 125 -0.60 7.59 13.43
N VAL A 126 -1.71 6.87 13.38
CA VAL A 126 -2.96 7.36 12.77
C VAL A 126 -3.53 8.51 13.59
N GLU A 127 -3.56 8.39 14.92
CA GLU A 127 -4.02 9.46 15.81
C GLU A 127 -3.13 10.70 15.74
N SER A 128 -1.81 10.53 15.61
CA SER A 128 -0.89 11.65 15.41
C SER A 128 -1.04 12.32 14.05
N THR A 129 -1.33 11.55 12.99
CA THR A 129 -1.48 12.07 11.62
C THR A 129 -2.85 12.73 11.40
N TYR A 130 -3.89 12.18 12.02
CA TYR A 130 -5.28 12.61 11.88
C TYR A 130 -5.91 12.86 13.26
N PRO A 131 -5.45 13.87 14.02
CA PRO A 131 -5.89 14.10 15.41
C PRO A 131 -7.39 14.40 15.55
N SER A 132 -8.07 14.74 14.44
CA SER A 132 -9.50 15.08 14.41
C SER A 132 -10.37 14.03 13.70
N SER A 133 -9.81 12.91 13.22
CA SER A 133 -10.62 11.84 12.62
C SER A 133 -11.16 10.93 13.72
N SER A 134 -12.29 11.32 14.33
CA SER A 134 -12.65 10.89 15.68
C SER A 134 -13.89 9.99 15.78
N SER A 135 -14.17 9.08 14.84
CA SER A 135 -15.33 8.18 15.04
C SER A 135 -15.15 6.74 14.56
N ASP A 136 -14.49 6.51 13.43
CA ASP A 136 -14.35 5.16 12.87
C ASP A 136 -12.95 4.58 13.11
N ARG A 137 -12.88 3.45 13.83
CA ARG A 137 -11.65 2.75 14.20
C ARG A 137 -11.71 1.31 13.67
N PRO A 138 -11.64 1.12 12.33
CA PRO A 138 -11.78 -0.20 11.75
C PRO A 138 -10.70 -1.15 12.27
N GLU A 139 -11.04 -2.42 12.38
CA GLU A 139 -10.11 -3.49 12.68
C GLU A 139 -9.37 -3.92 11.41
N ILE A 140 -8.09 -4.26 11.55
CA ILE A 140 -7.36 -4.95 10.48
C ILE A 140 -7.72 -6.43 10.57
N GLY A 141 -8.36 -6.95 9.51
CA GLY A 141 -8.73 -8.36 9.40
C GLY A 141 -7.54 -9.31 9.35
N ASP A 142 -7.76 -10.57 9.72
CA ASP A 142 -6.72 -11.60 9.74
C ASP A 142 -6.17 -11.92 8.35
N ASP A 143 -6.97 -11.70 7.30
CA ASP A 143 -6.57 -11.87 5.92
C ASP A 143 -5.53 -10.80 5.50
N ILE A 144 -5.72 -9.54 5.89
CA ILE A 144 -4.73 -8.46 5.70
C ILE A 144 -3.47 -8.75 6.51
N LYS A 145 -3.60 -9.21 7.77
CA LYS A 145 -2.43 -9.60 8.58
C LYS A 145 -1.67 -10.77 7.98
N ALA A 146 -2.37 -11.77 7.45
CA ALA A 146 -1.75 -12.92 6.79
C ALA A 146 -0.99 -12.49 5.54
N SER A 147 -1.59 -11.61 4.72
CA SER A 147 -0.91 -11.00 3.56
C SER A 147 0.31 -10.19 3.98
N ALA A 148 0.19 -9.32 5.00
CA ALA A 148 1.31 -8.54 5.51
C ALA A 148 2.48 -9.39 6.03
N ARG A 149 2.22 -10.60 6.53
CA ARG A 149 3.30 -11.52 6.96
C ARG A 149 4.13 -12.06 5.81
N THR A 150 3.64 -12.02 4.56
CA THR A 150 4.42 -12.43 3.39
C THR A 150 5.45 -11.39 2.97
N LEU A 151 5.28 -10.13 3.40
CA LEU A 151 6.30 -9.07 3.30
C LEU A 151 7.46 -9.44 4.24
N SER A 152 8.37 -10.26 3.75
CA SER A 152 9.63 -10.60 4.40
C SER A 152 10.78 -9.90 3.70
N SER A 153 11.77 -9.49 4.50
CA SER A 153 13.16 -9.34 4.05
C SER A 153 13.65 -10.60 3.37
#